data_AF-A0A7D5R7V3-F1
#
_entry.id   AF-A0A7D5R7V3-F1
#
_cell.length_a   1.000
_cell.length_b   1.000
_cell.length_c   1.000
_cell.angle_alpha   90.00
_cell.angle_beta   90.00
_cell.angle_gamma   90.00
#
_symmetry.space_group_name_H-M   'P 1'
#
loop_
_entity.id
_entity.type
_entity.pdbx_description
1 polymer ?
#
loop_
_entity_poly.entity_id
_entity_poly.type
_entity_poly.pdbx_seq_one_letter_code
_entity_poly.pdbx_strand_id
1 'polypeptide(L)' 'MDIYSSKFAIIVIIVLVTILSLQVLTNSNNSAQLIDAETCELYIMDSQINAKQYLNEFDQKCLDFKNLNT' A
#
# COMPACT_ATOMS: atom_id res chain seq x y z
N MET A 1 33.02 27.84 5.07
CA MET A 1 31.54 27.71 5.13
C MET A 1 31.21 26.21 5.11
N ASP A 2 31.70 25.39 6.04
CA ASP A 2 31.81 23.93 5.74
C ASP A 2 31.50 23.00 6.92
N ILE A 3 31.27 23.53 8.13
CA ILE A 3 30.97 22.70 9.31
C ILE A 3 29.47 22.55 9.58
N TYR A 4 28.66 23.53 9.14
CA TYR A 4 27.21 23.53 9.31
C TYR A 4 26.49 22.68 8.25
N SER A 5 27.07 22.57 7.05
CA SER A 5 26.49 21.84 5.91
C SER A 5 26.48 20.33 6.09
N SER A 6 27.59 19.74 6.57
CA SER A 6 27.71 18.30 6.78
C SER A 6 26.73 17.77 7.83
N LYS A 7 26.60 18.47 8.97
CA LYS A 7 25.68 18.05 10.05
C LYS A 7 24.22 18.24 9.66
N PHE A 8 23.91 19.31 8.94
CA PHE A 8 22.57 19.56 8.40
C PHE A 8 22.14 18.45 7.42
N ALA A 9 23.03 18.06 6.49
CA ALA A 9 22.76 16.99 5.53
C ALA A 9 22.43 15.66 6.22
N ILE A 10 23.17 15.30 7.28
CA ILE A 10 22.93 14.06 8.04
C ILE A 10 21.55 14.10 8.71
N ILE A 11 21.16 15.22 9.33
CA ILE A 11 19.86 15.37 9.98
C ILE A 11 18.73 15.22 8.96
N VAL A 12 18.87 15.83 7.78
CA VAL A 12 17.88 15.72 6.70
C VAL A 12 17.71 14.27 6.24
N ILE A 13 18.80 13.53 6.07
CA ILE A 13 18.75 12.10 5.68
C ILE A 13 18.02 11.28 6.74
N ILE A 14 18.31 11.48 8.03
CA ILE A 14 17.64 10.75 9.13
C ILE A 14 16.13 11.02 9.12
N VAL A 15 15.73 12.28 8.93
CA VAL A 15 14.32 12.68 8.85
C VAL A 15 13.62 12.03 7.65
N LEU A 16 14.28 12.04 6.48
CA LEU A 16 13.74 11.39 5.28
C LEU A 16 13.58 9.87 5.46
N VAL A 17 14.55 9.21 6.08
CA VAL A 17 14.50 7.76 6.36
C VAL A 17 13.39 7.43 7.35
N THR A 18 13.18 8.25 8.39
CA THR A 18 12.07 8.04 9.34
C THR A 18 10.70 8.23 8.69
N ILE A 19 10.54 9.28 7.88
CA ILE A 19 9.31 9.52 7.11
C ILE A 19 9.05 8.37 6.12
N LEU A 20 10.08 7.91 5.40
CA LEU A 20 9.96 6.80 4.45
C LEU A 20 9.58 5.50 5.17
N SER A 21 10.21 5.20 6.31
CA SER A 21 9.90 4.01 7.10
C SER A 21 8.45 4.04 7.61
N LEU A 22 7.97 5.21 8.04
CA LEU A 22 6.58 5.38 8.47
C LEU A 22 5.60 5.18 7.31
N GLN A 23 5.91 5.72 6.12
CA GLN A 23 5.11 5.50 4.92
C GLN A 23 5.02 4.03 4.52
N VAL A 24 6.12 3.27 4.63
CA VAL A 24 6.13 1.83 4.33
C VAL A 24 5.23 1.06 5.31
N LEU A 25 5.31 1.36 6.61
CA LEU A 25 4.47 0.69 7.62
C LEU A 25 2.97 1.02 7.43
N THR A 26 2.62 2.28 7.13
CA THR A 26 1.22 2.67 6.94
C THR A 26 0.65 2.21 5.60
N ASN A 27 1.48 2.14 4.55
CA ASN A 27 1.08 1.58 3.25
C ASN A 27 0.88 0.06 3.32
N SER A 28 1.71 -0.66 4.10
CA SER A 28 1.55 -2.10 4.30
C SER A 28 0.24 -2.47 5.01
N ASN A 29 -0.30 -1.60 5.86
CA ASN A 29 -1.60 -1.85 6.52
C ASN A 29 -2.80 -1.65 5.58
N ASN A 30 -2.66 -0.84 4.52
CA ASN A 30 -3.67 -0.73 3.46
C ASN A 30 -3.53 -1.84 2.41
N SER A 31 -2.45 -2.61 2.44
CA SER A 31 -2.22 -3.75 1.54
C SER A 31 -3.03 -5.00 1.91
N ALA A 32 -3.87 -4.94 2.95
CA ALA A 32 -4.82 -6.01 3.28
C ALA A 32 -5.98 -6.10 2.28
N GLN A 33 -6.12 -5.12 1.38
CA GLN A 33 -7.10 -5.14 0.31
C GLN A 33 -6.62 -6.10 -0.79
N LEU A 34 -7.18 -7.30 -0.76
CA LEU A 34 -6.97 -8.38 -1.70
C LEU A 34 -8.01 -8.29 -2.82
N ILE A 35 -7.72 -8.89 -3.97
CA ILE A 35 -8.64 -8.92 -5.11
C ILE A 35 -9.11 -10.35 -5.30
N ASP A 36 -10.43 -10.54 -5.39
CA ASP A 36 -11.02 -11.81 -5.78
C ASP A 36 -10.87 -11.98 -7.29
N ALA A 37 -10.18 -13.03 -7.72
CA ALA A 37 -9.87 -13.24 -9.14
C ALA A 37 -11.08 -13.65 -9.99
N GLU A 38 -12.18 -14.09 -9.37
CA GLU A 38 -13.39 -14.53 -10.09
C GLU A 38 -14.32 -13.33 -10.37
N THR A 39 -14.53 -12.47 -9.38
CA THR A 39 -15.42 -11.29 -9.49
C THR A 39 -14.68 -9.98 -9.74
N CYS A 40 -13.35 -9.96 -9.58
CA CYS A 40 -12.52 -8.75 -9.54
C CYS A 40 -12.90 -7.77 -8.42
N GLU A 41 -13.64 -8.22 -7.39
CA GLU A 41 -13.96 -7.40 -6.22
C GLU A 41 -12.79 -7.33 -5.23
N LEU A 42 -12.61 -6.16 -4.67
CA LEU A 42 -11.68 -5.90 -3.59
C LEU A 42 -12.31 -6.35 -2.27
N TYR A 43 -11.56 -7.13 -1.49
CA TYR A 43 -11.95 -7.60 -0.18
C TYR A 43 -10.81 -7.47 0.83
N ILE A 44 -11.14 -7.35 2.11
CA ILE A 44 -10.18 -7.46 3.21
C ILE A 44 -10.44 -8.74 3.99
N MET A 45 -9.40 -9.33 4.56
CA MET A 45 -9.56 -10.41 5.53
C MET A 45 -9.85 -9.81 6.89
N ASP A 46 -11.06 -10.05 7.41
CA ASP A 46 -11.40 -9.63 8.77
C ASP A 46 -10.59 -10.48 9.76
N SER A 47 -9.73 -9.84 10.55
CA SER A 47 -8.84 -10.53 11.49
C SER A 47 -9.55 -11.22 12.66
N GLN A 48 -10.81 -10.85 12.97
CA GLN A 48 -11.58 -11.42 14.07
C GLN A 48 -12.35 -12.67 13.66
N ILE A 49 -12.89 -12.70 12.44
CA ILE A 49 -13.70 -13.82 11.94
C ILE A 49 -13.01 -14.62 10.82
N ASN A 50 -11.80 -14.22 10.42
CA ASN A 50 -11.01 -14.81 9.33
C ASN A 50 -11.84 -15.02 8.04
N ALA A 51 -12.72 -14.06 7.75
CA ALA A 51 -13.63 -14.13 6.61
C ALA A 51 -13.37 -12.97 5.64
N LYS A 52 -13.75 -13.17 4.37
CA LYS A 52 -13.70 -12.13 3.35
C LYS A 52 -14.77 -11.07 3.64
N GLN A 53 -14.36 -9.84 3.82
CA GLN A 53 -15.25 -8.68 3.82
C GLN A 53 -15.05 -7.93 2.51
N TYR A 54 -16.02 -8.04 1.61
CA TYR A 54 -16.03 -7.34 0.34
C TYR A 54 -16.28 -5.84 0.55
N LEU A 55 -15.54 -5.01 -0.19
CA LEU A 55 -15.61 -3.55 -0.09
C LEU A 55 -16.59 -2.95 -1.09
N ASN A 56 -17.26 -3.77 -1.91
CA ASN A 56 -18.04 -3.34 -3.08
C ASN A 56 -17.26 -2.42 -4.05
N GLU A 57 -15.94 -2.49 -4.00
CA GLU A 57 -15.05 -1.83 -4.94
C GLU A 57 -14.49 -2.91 -5.88
N PHE A 58 -14.33 -2.59 -7.17
CA PHE A 58 -13.81 -3.53 -8.16
C PHE A 58 -12.48 -3.02 -8.72
N ASP A 59 -11.51 -3.92 -8.85
CA ASP A 59 -10.24 -3.58 -9.51
C ASP A 59 -10.44 -3.48 -11.02
N GLN A 60 -10.31 -2.26 -11.55
CA GLN A 60 -10.49 -1.98 -12.97
C GLN A 60 -9.50 -2.76 -13.83
N LYS A 61 -8.24 -2.92 -13.39
CA LYS A 61 -7.24 -3.66 -14.16
C LYS A 61 -7.66 -5.13 -14.32
N CYS A 62 -8.12 -5.77 -13.25
CA CYS A 62 -8.64 -7.14 -13.29
C CYS A 62 -9.84 -7.26 -14.26
N LEU A 63 -10.78 -6.32 -14.20
CA LEU A 63 -11.90 -6.26 -15.14
C LEU A 63 -11.44 -6.10 -16.59
N ASP A 64 -10.47 -5.21 -16.84
CA ASP A 64 -9.87 -5.01 -18.15
C ASP A 64 -9.22 -6.30 -18.67
N PHE A 65 -8.42 -6.99 -17.84
CA PHE A 65 -7.81 -8.28 -18.22
C PHE A 65 -8.86 -9.35 -18.51
N LYS A 66 -9.95 -9.39 -17.74
CA LYS A 66 -11.06 -10.33 -17.97
C LYS A 66 -11.79 -10.03 -19.28
N ASN A 67 -11.97 -8.76 -19.62
CA ASN A 67 -12.59 -8.35 -20.88
C ASN A 67 -11.67 -8.56 -22.09
N LEU A 68 -10.35 -8.48 -21.91
CA LEU A 68 -9.35 -8.71 -22.97
C LEU A 68 -9.14 -10.20 -23.30
N ASN A 69 -9.54 -11.11 -22.42
CA ASN A 69 -9.49 -12.57 -22.64
C ASN A 69 -10.81 -13.13 -23.20
N THR A 70 -11.64 -12.27 -23.81
CA THR A 70 -12.84 -12.63 -24.58
C THR A 70 -12.52 -12.54 -26.07
#